data_AF-A0A934ZCK9-F1
#
_entry.id   AF-A0A934ZCK9-F1
#
_cell.length_a   1.000
_cell.length_b   1.000
_cell.length_c   1.000
_cell.angle_alpha   90.00
_cell.angle_beta   90.00
_cell.angle_gamma   90.00
#
_symmetry.space_group_name_H-M   'P 1'
#
loop_
_entity.id
_entity.type
_entity.pdbx_description
1 polymer ?
#
loop_
_entity_poly.entity_id
_entity_poly.type
_entity_poly.pdbx_seq_one_letter_code
_entity_poly.pdbx_strand_id
1 'polypeptide(L)'
;MRGSLRVPHPDRMRERAHWQTDVEVRDWILPRVLELTYTAWDLETFAHDVGYDGSPFRWDPARRALLRAELDAAFFHLYAISRDDADYILDTFPIVRKNDEKTHGEYRTKRLILEIYDSLAEATRAGRPYATRLDPPPADPRVAHPPKSNLLALPEMPAVIPAYNAHDDVARWILAALAASGGGMRRTDLACALSLRNDPELLVRHASGEVTAAARAWAARVSRRSMPTGTLYTLLKEFESRGAVRFFDQGASAMVGLGSGAPSREDLDSWSHFEAVLALRVLAGLPAFDIADLQGRVAEAERAFMSRGVA
;
A
#
# COMPACT_ATOMS: atom_id res chain seq x y z
N MET A 1 -27.46 22.21 29.71
CA MET A 1 -26.55 22.89 28.75
C MET A 1 -25.93 21.82 27.86
N ARG A 2 -26.24 21.82 26.56
CA ARG A 2 -25.67 20.87 25.59
C ARG A 2 -24.25 21.33 25.27
N GLY A 3 -23.24 20.77 25.96
CA GLY A 3 -21.84 21.00 25.65
C GLY A 3 -21.49 20.29 24.35
N SER A 4 -21.64 20.97 23.21
CA SER A 4 -21.02 20.53 21.97
C SER A 4 -19.51 20.56 22.20
N LEU A 5 -18.83 19.41 22.17
CA LEU A 5 -17.36 19.38 22.13
C LEU A 5 -16.96 20.25 20.94
N ARG A 6 -16.31 21.39 21.19
CA ARG A 6 -15.83 22.26 20.12
C ARG A 6 -14.77 21.46 19.37
N VAL A 7 -15.01 21.16 18.09
CA VAL A 7 -13.93 20.71 17.21
C VAL A 7 -12.87 21.83 17.24
N PRO A 8 -11.58 21.52 17.47
CA PRO A 8 -10.55 22.55 17.49
C PRO A 8 -10.57 23.26 16.14
N HIS A 9 -10.48 24.60 16.14
CA HIS A 9 -10.38 25.35 14.90
C HIS A 9 -9.17 24.82 14.10
N PRO A 10 -9.24 24.71 12.76
CA PRO A 10 -8.13 24.20 11.94
C PRO A 10 -6.78 24.87 12.22
N ASP A 11 -6.80 26.13 12.64
CA ASP A 11 -5.59 26.88 13.03
C ASP A 11 -4.87 26.26 14.24
N ARG A 12 -5.60 25.66 15.20
CA ARG A 12 -4.98 24.95 16.33
C ARG A 12 -4.18 23.73 15.90
N MET A 13 -4.49 23.14 14.76
CA MET A 13 -3.71 22.03 14.22
C MET A 13 -2.35 22.50 13.66
N ARG A 14 -2.22 23.79 13.36
CA ARG A 14 -0.97 24.43 12.88
C ARG A 14 -0.14 25.03 14.00
N GLU A 15 -0.62 24.99 15.25
CA GLU A 15 0.15 25.41 16.42
C GLU A 15 1.24 24.38 16.74
N ARG A 16 2.30 24.81 17.44
CA ARG A 16 3.35 23.90 17.91
C ARG A 16 2.82 23.02 19.02
N ALA A 17 3.11 21.71 18.97
CA ALA A 17 2.79 20.81 20.07
C ALA A 17 3.61 21.18 21.31
N HIS A 18 2.96 21.53 22.42
CA HIS A 18 3.67 21.98 23.62
C HIS A 18 4.59 20.91 24.22
N TRP A 19 4.32 19.63 23.95
CA TRP A 19 5.11 18.49 24.39
C TRP A 19 6.20 18.08 23.39
N GLN A 20 6.25 18.71 22.21
CA GLN A 20 7.26 18.50 21.19
C GLN A 20 7.33 19.76 20.31
N THR A 21 8.09 20.76 20.77
CA THR A 21 8.02 22.14 20.27
C THR A 21 8.52 22.30 18.83
N ASP A 22 9.24 21.31 18.30
CA ASP A 22 9.73 21.25 16.93
C ASP A 22 8.68 20.84 15.88
N VAL A 23 7.53 20.30 16.29
CA VAL A 23 6.48 19.82 15.37
C VAL A 23 5.13 20.55 15.54
N GLU A 24 4.37 20.67 14.45
CA GLU A 24 2.97 21.10 14.52
C GLU A 24 2.10 20.01 15.16
N VAL A 25 1.00 20.41 15.81
CA VAL A 25 0.03 19.48 16.38
C VAL A 25 -0.49 18.49 15.34
N ARG A 26 -0.77 18.96 14.10
CA ARG A 26 -1.15 18.09 12.98
C ARG A 26 -0.13 17.00 12.74
N ASP A 27 1.15 17.36 12.61
CA ASP A 27 2.20 16.44 12.21
C ASP A 27 2.54 15.45 13.33
N TRP A 28 2.24 15.80 14.58
CA TRP A 28 2.28 14.87 15.71
C TRP A 28 1.09 13.90 15.74
N ILE A 29 -0.13 14.38 15.46
CA ILE A 29 -1.36 13.58 15.48
C ILE A 29 -1.44 12.64 14.28
N LEU A 30 -1.04 13.11 13.10
CA LEU A 30 -1.29 12.45 11.82
C LEU A 30 -0.74 11.01 11.77
N PRO A 31 0.53 10.72 12.14
CA PRO A 31 1.04 9.34 12.15
C PRO A 31 0.20 8.38 13.00
N ARG A 32 -0.35 8.85 14.13
CA ARG A 32 -1.15 8.04 15.05
C ARG A 32 -2.54 7.76 14.50
N VAL A 33 -3.18 8.78 13.92
CA VAL A 33 -4.50 8.65 13.28
C VAL A 33 -4.41 7.80 12.01
N LEU A 34 -3.38 8.03 11.20
CA LEU A 34 -3.09 7.26 10.00
C LEU A 34 -2.96 5.78 10.34
N GLU A 35 -2.12 5.42 11.33
CA GLU A 35 -1.94 4.02 11.74
C GLU A 35 -3.23 3.40 12.31
N LEU A 36 -4.04 4.17 13.03
CA LEU A 36 -5.30 3.68 13.58
C LEU A 36 -6.38 3.45 12.51
N THR A 37 -6.31 4.19 11.40
CA THR A 37 -7.34 4.25 10.35
C THR A 37 -6.98 3.35 9.17
N TYR A 38 -5.78 3.50 8.59
CA TYR A 38 -5.35 2.79 7.39
C TYR A 38 -4.94 1.35 7.68
N THR A 39 -5.93 0.48 7.95
CA THR A 39 -5.72 -0.92 8.34
C THR A 39 -6.07 -1.92 7.22
N ALA A 40 -6.56 -1.44 6.08
CA ALA A 40 -6.90 -2.24 4.92
C ALA A 40 -6.68 -1.43 3.64
N TRP A 41 -6.42 -2.12 2.53
CA TRP A 41 -6.19 -1.52 1.21
C TRP A 41 -7.38 -0.70 0.71
N ASP A 42 -8.60 -0.99 1.14
CA ASP A 42 -9.79 -0.22 0.76
C ASP A 42 -9.75 1.25 1.26
N LEU A 43 -8.85 1.56 2.19
CA LEU A 43 -8.62 2.90 2.74
C LEU A 43 -7.38 3.60 2.13
N GLU A 44 -6.82 3.05 1.05
CA GLU A 44 -5.66 3.59 0.33
C GLU A 44 -5.89 5.04 -0.15
N THR A 45 -7.10 5.38 -0.62
CA THR A 45 -7.43 6.76 -1.01
C THR A 45 -7.30 7.74 0.16
N PHE A 46 -7.76 7.36 1.36
CA PHE A 46 -7.58 8.19 2.56
C PHE A 46 -6.10 8.39 2.89
N ALA A 47 -5.29 7.34 2.76
CA ALA A 47 -3.85 7.41 3.01
C ALA A 47 -3.16 8.39 2.04
N HIS A 48 -3.49 8.35 0.75
CA HIS A 48 -2.97 9.29 -0.24
C HIS A 48 -3.42 10.74 0.03
N ASP A 49 -4.67 10.95 0.43
CA ASP A 49 -5.19 12.29 0.76
C ASP A 49 -4.41 12.96 1.91
N VAL A 50 -3.80 12.16 2.78
CA VAL A 50 -2.94 12.64 3.88
C VAL A 50 -1.44 12.49 3.59
N GLY A 51 -1.06 12.17 2.35
CA GLY A 51 0.33 12.11 1.90
C GLY A 51 1.09 10.83 2.28
N TYR A 52 0.40 9.72 2.53
CA TYR A 52 1.01 8.41 2.81
C TYR A 52 0.79 7.43 1.65
N ASP A 53 1.89 6.98 1.03
CA ASP A 53 1.89 6.04 -0.10
C ASP A 53 2.29 4.61 0.30
N GLY A 54 2.35 4.33 1.60
CA GLY A 54 2.77 3.03 2.12
C GLY A 54 1.66 1.98 2.15
N SER A 55 1.98 0.83 2.74
CA SER A 55 1.04 -0.28 2.92
C SER A 55 0.15 -0.06 4.14
N PRO A 56 -1.06 -0.65 4.21
CA PRO A 56 -1.91 -0.56 5.38
C PRO A 56 -1.22 -1.16 6.60
N PHE A 57 -1.55 -0.66 7.78
CA PHE A 57 -0.97 -1.07 9.05
C PHE A 57 -1.58 -2.35 9.58
N ARG A 58 -0.74 -3.24 10.13
CA ARG A 58 -1.20 -4.50 10.72
C ARG A 58 -2.03 -4.20 11.97
N TRP A 59 -3.12 -4.95 12.14
CA TRP A 59 -3.94 -4.85 13.33
C TRP A 59 -3.24 -5.45 14.56
N ASP A 60 -2.83 -4.59 15.49
CA ASP A 60 -2.28 -4.99 16.80
C ASP A 60 -3.07 -4.34 17.94
N PRO A 61 -3.84 -5.10 18.74
CA PRO A 61 -4.63 -4.55 19.84
C PRO A 61 -3.82 -3.80 20.91
N ALA A 62 -2.62 -4.29 21.27
CA ALA A 62 -1.81 -3.69 22.32
C ALA A 62 -1.22 -2.36 21.86
N ARG A 63 -0.73 -2.32 20.62
CA ARG A 63 -0.20 -1.11 19.98
C ARG A 63 -1.29 -0.05 19.78
N ARG A 64 -2.48 -0.46 19.34
CA ARG A 64 -3.64 0.43 19.16
C ARG A 64 -4.12 1.05 20.47
N ALA A 65 -4.04 0.33 21.59
CA ALA A 65 -4.38 0.87 22.90
C ALA A 65 -3.44 2.02 23.29
N LEU A 66 -2.14 1.89 23.04
CA LEU A 66 -1.16 2.95 23.28
C LEU A 66 -1.35 4.15 22.34
N LEU A 67 -1.56 3.92 21.03
CA LEU A 67 -1.83 4.99 20.07
C LEU A 67 -3.05 5.83 20.45
N ARG A 68 -4.14 5.17 20.86
CA ARG A 68 -5.35 5.84 21.35
C ARG A 68 -5.07 6.60 22.63
N ALA A 69 -4.35 6.00 23.57
CA ALA A 69 -4.03 6.66 24.83
C ALA A 69 -3.15 7.91 24.64
N GLU A 70 -2.20 7.88 23.69
CA GLU A 70 -1.42 9.07 23.31
C GLU A 70 -2.30 10.16 22.70
N LEU A 71 -3.26 9.80 21.84
CA LEU A 71 -4.20 10.76 21.27
C LEU A 71 -5.13 11.35 22.33
N ASP A 72 -5.76 10.54 23.17
CA ASP A 72 -6.67 11.00 24.22
C ASP A 72 -5.96 11.97 25.18
N ALA A 73 -4.74 11.61 25.61
CA ALA A 73 -3.91 12.46 26.46
C ALA A 73 -3.54 13.79 25.78
N ALA A 74 -3.14 13.75 24.51
CA ALA A 74 -2.85 14.96 23.75
C ALA A 74 -4.09 15.86 23.58
N PHE A 75 -5.26 15.28 23.32
CA PHE A 75 -6.51 16.04 23.22
C PHE A 75 -6.90 16.67 24.55
N PHE A 76 -6.71 16.00 25.69
CA PHE A 76 -6.92 16.63 26.99
C PHE A 76 -6.06 17.89 27.18
N HIS A 77 -4.79 17.85 26.78
CA HIS A 77 -3.92 19.04 26.78
C HIS A 77 -4.40 20.13 25.79
N LEU A 78 -4.78 19.76 24.56
CA LEU A 78 -5.29 20.72 23.56
C LEU A 78 -6.58 21.41 23.98
N TYR A 79 -7.43 20.71 24.74
CA TYR A 79 -8.65 21.25 25.32
C TYR A 79 -8.46 21.96 26.66
N ALA A 80 -7.21 22.03 27.16
CA ALA A 80 -6.88 22.59 28.47
C ALA A 80 -7.68 21.95 29.62
N ILE A 81 -7.91 20.63 29.52
CA ILE A 81 -8.56 19.83 30.55
C ILE A 81 -7.50 19.49 31.60
N SER A 82 -7.80 19.80 32.86
CA SER A 82 -6.90 19.50 33.97
C SER A 82 -6.77 17.98 34.18
N ARG A 83 -5.71 17.57 34.87
CA ARG A 83 -5.49 16.16 35.21
C ARG A 83 -6.64 15.56 36.01
N ASP A 84 -7.20 16.32 36.95
CA ASP A 84 -8.32 15.86 37.78
C ASP A 84 -9.63 15.77 36.97
N ASP A 85 -9.85 16.74 36.07
CA ASP A 85 -11.00 16.69 35.16
C ASP A 85 -10.90 15.54 34.16
N ALA A 86 -9.70 15.26 33.65
CA ALA A 86 -9.47 14.11 32.77
C ALA A 86 -9.74 12.78 33.50
N ASP A 87 -9.28 12.65 34.75
CA ASP A 87 -9.56 11.49 35.61
C ASP A 87 -11.07 11.28 35.79
N TYR A 88 -11.79 12.36 36.10
CA TYR A 88 -13.25 12.34 36.25
C TYR A 88 -13.97 11.98 34.94
N ILE A 89 -13.57 12.59 33.80
CA ILE A 89 -14.14 12.29 32.48
C ILE A 89 -13.98 10.82 32.13
N LEU A 90 -12.80 10.23 32.39
CA LEU A 90 -12.53 8.82 32.10
C LEU A 90 -13.40 7.87 32.94
N ASP A 91 -13.80 8.27 34.15
CA ASP A 91 -14.73 7.49 34.97
C ASP A 91 -16.18 7.49 34.47
N THR A 92 -16.53 8.39 33.55
CA THR A 92 -17.88 8.44 32.94
C THR A 92 -18.13 7.33 31.90
N PHE A 93 -17.12 6.48 31.60
CA PHE A 93 -17.20 5.40 30.62
C PHE A 93 -17.29 4.00 31.27
N PRO A 94 -18.44 3.61 31.85
CA PRO A 94 -18.56 2.37 32.63
C PRO A 94 -18.36 1.09 31.81
N ILE A 95 -18.68 1.13 30.51
CA ILE A 95 -18.53 -0.03 29.61
C ILE A 95 -17.04 -0.35 29.39
N VAL A 96 -16.22 0.67 29.12
CA VAL A 96 -14.78 0.50 28.92
C VAL A 96 -14.13 -0.01 30.20
N ARG A 97 -14.46 0.62 31.34
CA ARG A 97 -13.99 0.19 32.66
C ARG A 97 -14.28 -1.29 32.93
N LYS A 98 -15.54 -1.71 32.79
CA LYS A 98 -15.95 -3.10 33.04
C LYS A 98 -15.21 -4.10 32.12
N ASN A 99 -14.99 -3.72 30.85
CA ASN A 99 -14.28 -4.55 29.89
C ASN A 99 -12.78 -4.69 30.24
N ASP A 100 -12.15 -3.59 30.65
CA ASP A 100 -10.76 -3.56 31.09
C ASP A 100 -10.56 -4.35 32.37
N GLU A 101 -11.40 -4.14 33.39
CA GLU A 101 -11.33 -4.89 34.65
C GLU A 101 -11.51 -6.40 34.42
N LYS A 102 -12.40 -6.79 33.48
CA LYS A 102 -12.59 -8.19 33.10
C LYS A 102 -11.37 -8.78 32.39
N THR A 103 -10.69 -8.01 31.54
CA THR A 103 -9.60 -8.51 30.67
C THR A 103 -8.23 -8.39 31.32
N HIS A 104 -8.03 -7.38 32.17
CA HIS A 104 -6.75 -6.95 32.70
C HIS A 104 -6.71 -6.85 34.22
N GLY A 105 -7.86 -6.97 34.91
CA GLY A 105 -7.94 -6.84 36.37
C GLY A 105 -7.85 -5.40 36.90
N GLU A 106 -7.71 -4.42 36.01
CA GLU A 106 -7.61 -3.00 36.34
C GLU A 106 -8.26 -2.14 35.23
N TYR A 107 -8.55 -0.87 35.51
CA TYR A 107 -8.97 0.09 34.48
C TYR A 107 -7.76 0.59 33.67
N ARG A 108 -7.16 -0.34 32.91
CA ARG A 108 -5.90 -0.16 32.17
C ARG A 108 -5.94 1.06 31.23
N THR A 109 -7.04 1.29 30.52
CA THR A 109 -7.20 2.43 29.60
C THR A 109 -7.05 3.75 30.33
N LYS A 110 -7.76 3.94 31.46
CA LYS A 110 -7.63 5.13 32.31
C LYS A 110 -6.20 5.32 32.79
N ARG A 111 -5.58 4.26 33.32
CA ARG A 111 -4.18 4.30 33.77
C ARG A 111 -3.24 4.75 32.65
N LEU A 112 -3.31 4.13 31.47
CA LEU A 112 -2.44 4.46 30.33
C LEU A 112 -2.61 5.92 29.88
N ILE A 113 -3.84 6.39 29.74
CA ILE A 113 -4.12 7.77 29.30
C ILE A 113 -3.55 8.77 30.30
N LEU A 114 -3.76 8.56 31.61
CA LEU A 114 -3.29 9.47 32.64
C LEU A 114 -1.76 9.44 32.77
N GLU A 115 -1.13 8.27 32.69
CA GLU A 115 0.34 8.18 32.72
C GLU A 115 0.98 8.89 31.51
N ILE A 116 0.34 8.82 30.33
CA ILE A 116 0.81 9.55 29.14
C ILE A 116 0.53 11.05 29.28
N TYR A 117 -0.64 11.43 29.81
CA TYR A 117 -0.96 12.84 30.11
C TYR A 117 0.12 13.47 30.98
N ASP A 118 0.52 12.79 32.05
CA ASP A 118 1.57 13.24 32.97
C ASP A 118 2.93 13.31 32.27
N SER A 119 3.22 12.35 31.38
CA SER A 119 4.45 12.33 30.58
C SER A 119 4.52 13.50 29.57
N LEU A 120 3.39 13.86 28.94
CA LEU A 120 3.28 15.02 28.04
C LEU A 120 3.46 16.33 28.82
N ALA A 121 2.82 16.44 29.99
CA ALA A 121 2.96 17.61 30.87
C ALA A 121 4.42 17.81 31.32
N GLU A 122 5.09 16.71 31.67
CA GLU A 122 6.50 16.72 32.05
C GLU A 122 7.42 17.10 30.89
N ALA A 123 7.15 16.60 29.68
CA ALA A 123 7.88 16.97 28.46
C ALA A 123 7.79 18.48 28.21
N THR A 124 6.58 19.05 28.29
CA THR A 124 6.35 20.50 28.19
C THR A 124 7.10 21.28 29.27
N ARG A 125 7.00 20.86 30.54
CA ARG A 125 7.64 21.55 31.67
C ARG A 125 9.16 21.54 31.58
N ALA A 126 9.74 20.41 31.17
CA ALA A 126 11.19 20.23 31.04
C ALA A 126 11.74 20.77 29.71
N GLY A 127 10.88 21.19 28.77
CA GLY A 127 11.29 21.66 27.44
C GLY A 127 11.94 20.57 26.59
N ARG A 128 11.65 19.29 26.85
CA ARG A 128 12.18 18.14 26.11
C ARG A 128 11.09 17.49 25.27
N PRO A 129 11.39 16.98 24.06
CA PRO A 129 10.41 16.24 23.28
C PRO A 129 9.85 15.03 24.05
N TYR A 130 8.54 14.84 23.98
CA TYR A 130 7.88 13.65 24.50
C TYR A 130 8.39 12.40 23.76
N ALA A 131 8.88 11.43 24.52
CA ALA A 131 9.28 10.13 24.01
C ALA A 131 8.07 9.20 23.98
N THR A 132 7.66 8.78 22.78
CA THR A 132 6.57 7.80 22.62
C THR A 132 6.93 6.46 23.27
N ARG A 133 5.92 5.76 23.79
CA ARG A 133 6.06 4.40 24.34
C ARG A 133 6.07 3.32 23.24
N LEU A 134 5.89 3.72 21.99
CA LEU A 134 5.78 2.84 20.83
C LEU A 134 7.15 2.63 20.17
N ASP A 135 7.57 1.36 20.09
CA ASP A 135 8.68 0.93 19.22
C ASP A 135 8.15 -0.18 18.29
N PRO A 136 8.18 0.01 16.96
CA PRO A 136 8.64 1.20 16.25
C PRO A 136 7.74 2.44 16.45
N PRO A 137 8.16 3.67 16.09
CA PRO A 137 7.33 4.87 16.25
C PRO A 137 6.02 4.78 15.45
N PRO A 138 5.02 5.64 15.74
CA PRO A 138 3.77 5.69 14.99
C PRO A 138 3.99 5.83 13.47
N ALA A 139 3.18 5.09 12.68
CA ALA A 139 3.25 5.03 11.22
C ALA A 139 4.57 4.50 10.61
N ASP A 140 5.40 3.81 11.39
CA ASP A 140 6.62 3.19 10.87
C ASP A 140 6.29 2.03 9.89
N PRO A 141 6.95 1.93 8.73
CA PRO A 141 6.72 0.85 7.76
C PRO A 141 6.91 -0.57 8.34
N ARG A 142 7.70 -0.75 9.42
CA ARG A 142 7.90 -2.05 10.08
C ARG A 142 6.61 -2.63 10.68
N VAL A 143 5.62 -1.80 11.00
CA VAL A 143 4.29 -2.26 11.47
C VAL A 143 3.26 -2.36 10.35
N ALA A 144 3.62 -1.98 9.13
CA ALA A 144 2.77 -2.15 7.96
C ALA A 144 2.71 -3.61 7.48
N HIS A 145 1.67 -3.92 6.72
CA HIS A 145 1.64 -5.10 5.86
C HIS A 145 2.76 -5.01 4.81
N PRO A 146 3.24 -6.14 4.25
CA PRO A 146 4.07 -6.07 3.07
C PRO A 146 3.34 -5.34 1.94
N PRO A 147 4.08 -4.72 1.00
CA PRO A 147 3.50 -4.08 -0.17
C PRO A 147 2.49 -4.99 -0.87
N LYS A 148 1.43 -4.39 -1.43
CA LYS A 148 0.37 -5.05 -2.23
C LYS A 148 0.94 -5.99 -3.30
N SER A 149 2.17 -5.69 -3.71
CA SER A 149 2.91 -6.40 -4.71
C SER A 149 4.03 -7.21 -4.05
N ASN A 150 3.98 -8.54 -4.18
CA ASN A 150 5.17 -9.42 -4.07
C ASN A 150 6.18 -9.16 -5.21
N LEU A 151 6.09 -8.03 -5.91
CA LEU A 151 6.97 -7.70 -7.01
C LEU A 151 8.36 -7.48 -6.47
N LEU A 152 9.32 -8.03 -7.19
CA LEU A 152 10.72 -7.86 -6.94
C LEU A 152 11.09 -6.37 -6.94
N ALA A 153 12.13 -6.02 -6.18
CA ALA A 153 12.79 -4.73 -6.32
C ALA A 153 13.09 -4.45 -7.80
N LEU A 154 12.94 -3.18 -8.22
CA LEU A 154 13.17 -2.81 -9.61
C LEU A 154 14.65 -3.10 -9.96
N PRO A 155 14.94 -4.01 -10.90
CA PRO A 155 16.31 -4.29 -11.28
C PRO A 155 16.93 -3.10 -12.03
N GLU A 156 18.25 -3.03 -12.07
CA GLU A 156 18.95 -2.04 -12.90
C GLU A 156 18.60 -2.25 -14.37
N MET A 157 18.38 -1.15 -15.10
CA MET A 157 18.02 -1.20 -16.51
C MET A 157 19.20 -1.73 -17.35
N PRO A 158 19.06 -2.86 -18.07
CA PRO A 158 20.17 -3.42 -18.84
C PRO A 158 20.62 -2.51 -19.99
N ALA A 159 21.90 -2.61 -20.38
CA ALA A 159 22.46 -1.78 -21.45
C ALA A 159 22.08 -2.24 -22.87
N VAL A 160 21.79 -3.54 -23.05
CA VAL A 160 21.53 -4.13 -24.36
C VAL A 160 20.04 -4.45 -24.50
N ILE A 161 19.43 -3.97 -25.58
CA ILE A 161 18.07 -4.35 -25.97
C ILE A 161 18.18 -5.58 -26.86
N PRO A 162 17.57 -6.71 -26.49
CA PRO A 162 17.64 -7.91 -27.31
C PRO A 162 16.84 -7.73 -28.61
N ALA A 163 17.37 -8.27 -29.71
CA ALA A 163 16.74 -8.22 -31.03
C ALA A 163 15.89 -9.48 -31.27
N TYR A 164 14.73 -9.55 -30.61
CA TYR A 164 13.75 -10.62 -30.83
C TYR A 164 12.72 -10.22 -31.89
N ASN A 165 12.11 -11.22 -32.54
CA ASN A 165 10.87 -10.99 -33.27
C ASN A 165 9.73 -10.69 -32.27
N ALA A 166 8.64 -10.08 -32.73
CA ALA A 166 7.54 -9.64 -31.87
C ALA A 166 6.90 -10.79 -31.06
N HIS A 167 6.88 -12.01 -31.61
CA HIS A 167 6.31 -13.17 -30.94
C HIS A 167 7.17 -13.61 -29.76
N ASP A 168 8.46 -13.79 -29.98
CA ASP A 168 9.42 -14.25 -28.96
C ASP A 168 9.64 -13.19 -27.86
N ASP A 169 9.61 -11.91 -28.22
CA ASP A 169 9.68 -10.79 -27.30
C ASP A 169 8.55 -10.83 -26.27
N VAL A 170 7.32 -11.07 -26.72
CA VAL A 170 6.14 -11.16 -25.84
C VAL A 170 6.14 -12.47 -25.06
N ALA A 171 6.52 -13.58 -25.70
CA ALA A 171 6.63 -14.88 -25.06
C ALA A 171 7.56 -14.83 -23.83
N ARG A 172 8.74 -14.22 -24.00
CA ARG A 172 9.72 -14.01 -22.92
C ARG A 172 9.19 -13.07 -21.85
N TRP A 173 8.55 -11.97 -22.27
CA TRP A 173 7.97 -11.01 -21.33
C TRP A 173 6.87 -11.62 -20.46
N ILE A 174 5.97 -12.46 -21.02
CA ILE A 174 4.89 -13.13 -20.26
C ILE A 174 5.49 -14.00 -19.15
N LEU A 175 6.47 -14.84 -19.49
CA LEU A 175 7.12 -15.71 -18.50
C LEU A 175 7.84 -14.89 -17.43
N ALA A 176 8.50 -13.80 -17.83
CA ALA A 176 9.13 -12.87 -16.91
C ALA A 176 8.15 -12.16 -15.96
N ALA A 177 6.97 -11.77 -16.46
CA ALA A 177 5.91 -11.15 -15.65
C ALA A 177 5.33 -12.13 -14.63
N LEU A 178 5.06 -13.37 -15.05
CA LEU A 178 4.58 -14.41 -14.14
C LEU A 178 5.63 -14.73 -13.07
N ALA A 179 6.90 -14.87 -13.44
CA ALA A 179 7.99 -15.07 -12.48
C ALA A 179 8.13 -13.90 -11.50
N ALA A 180 8.06 -12.66 -12.00
CA ALA A 180 8.19 -11.45 -11.19
C ALA A 180 7.04 -11.25 -10.19
N SER A 181 5.86 -11.81 -10.48
CA SER A 181 4.69 -11.78 -9.57
C SER A 181 4.70 -12.83 -8.46
N GLY A 182 5.75 -13.67 -8.39
CA GLY A 182 5.78 -14.79 -7.46
C GLY A 182 5.12 -16.07 -8.00
N GLY A 183 5.00 -16.19 -9.33
CA GLY A 183 4.55 -17.40 -10.00
C GLY A 183 3.08 -17.43 -10.43
N GLY A 184 2.32 -16.34 -10.23
CA GLY A 184 0.98 -16.22 -10.76
C GLY A 184 0.28 -14.89 -10.46
N MET A 185 -0.64 -14.51 -11.35
CA MET A 185 -1.40 -13.25 -11.26
C MET A 185 -2.78 -13.39 -11.92
N ARG A 186 -3.63 -12.37 -11.77
CA ARG A 186 -4.92 -12.31 -12.47
C ARG A 186 -4.66 -12.12 -13.97
N ARG A 187 -5.48 -12.76 -14.81
CA ARG A 187 -5.37 -12.62 -16.28
C ARG A 187 -5.54 -11.16 -16.73
N THR A 188 -6.40 -10.41 -16.04
CA THR A 188 -6.59 -8.98 -16.25
C THR A 188 -5.33 -8.16 -15.97
N ASP A 189 -4.61 -8.49 -14.91
CA ASP A 189 -3.40 -7.76 -14.53
C ASP A 189 -2.28 -8.02 -15.55
N LEU A 190 -2.16 -9.26 -16.04
CA LEU A 190 -1.22 -9.60 -17.11
C LEU A 190 -1.49 -8.80 -18.39
N ALA A 191 -2.76 -8.70 -18.80
CA ALA A 191 -3.16 -7.94 -19.99
C ALA A 191 -2.93 -6.43 -19.82
N CYS A 192 -3.26 -5.87 -18.66
CA CYS A 192 -3.00 -4.46 -18.35
C CYS A 192 -1.50 -4.16 -18.31
N ALA A 193 -0.69 -5.01 -17.69
CA ALA A 193 0.77 -4.87 -17.65
C ALA A 193 1.38 -4.94 -19.06
N LEU A 194 0.88 -5.84 -19.91
CA LEU A 194 1.33 -5.92 -21.31
C LEU A 194 0.97 -4.64 -22.09
N SER A 195 -0.23 -4.10 -21.84
CA SER A 195 -0.68 -2.84 -22.45
C SER A 195 0.22 -1.67 -22.05
N LEU A 196 0.58 -1.57 -20.77
CA LEU A 196 1.54 -0.57 -20.28
C LEU A 196 2.91 -0.73 -20.96
N ARG A 197 3.41 -1.97 -21.06
CA ARG A 197 4.70 -2.27 -21.70
C ARG A 197 4.73 -1.93 -23.20
N ASN A 198 3.60 -2.04 -23.89
CA ASN A 198 3.50 -1.76 -25.33
C ASN A 198 3.35 -0.27 -25.65
N ASP A 199 2.90 0.55 -24.69
CA ASP A 199 2.71 1.99 -24.87
C ASP A 199 3.56 2.80 -23.87
N PRO A 200 4.79 3.21 -24.26
CA PRO A 200 5.71 3.87 -23.35
C PRO A 200 5.19 5.20 -22.78
N GLU A 201 4.42 5.96 -23.57
CA GLU A 201 3.80 7.20 -23.12
C GLU A 201 2.78 6.93 -22.01
N LEU A 202 2.00 5.87 -22.16
CA LEU A 202 1.02 5.46 -21.17
C LEU A 202 1.69 5.01 -19.86
N LEU A 203 2.74 4.21 -19.96
CA LEU A 203 3.48 3.77 -18.77
C LEU A 203 4.10 4.95 -18.03
N VAL A 204 4.73 5.89 -18.74
CA VAL A 204 5.30 7.11 -18.13
C VAL A 204 4.24 7.99 -17.50
N ARG A 205 3.06 8.10 -18.12
CA ARG A 205 1.93 8.87 -17.58
C ARG A 205 1.47 8.35 -16.21
N HIS A 206 1.52 7.03 -16.02
CA HIS A 206 1.06 6.37 -14.81
C HIS A 206 2.18 6.05 -13.81
N ALA A 207 3.45 6.29 -14.17
CA ALA A 207 4.57 6.06 -13.29
C ALA A 207 4.61 7.09 -12.15
N SER A 208 4.70 6.60 -10.91
CA SER A 208 4.80 7.42 -9.71
C SER A 208 5.95 6.94 -8.80
N GLY A 209 6.42 7.82 -7.90
CA GLY A 209 7.46 7.49 -6.92
C GLY A 209 8.76 6.98 -7.55
N GLU A 210 9.30 5.89 -7.00
CA GLU A 210 10.61 5.31 -7.33
C GLU A 210 10.74 4.85 -8.79
N VAL A 211 9.64 4.47 -9.45
CA VAL A 211 9.69 3.95 -10.83
C VAL A 211 9.71 5.04 -11.89
N THR A 212 9.44 6.30 -11.52
CA THR A 212 9.32 7.43 -12.46
C THR A 212 10.57 7.64 -13.30
N ALA A 213 11.76 7.63 -12.66
CA ALA A 213 13.02 7.85 -13.36
C ALA A 213 13.32 6.71 -14.34
N ALA A 214 13.11 5.46 -13.91
CA ALA A 214 13.30 4.28 -14.74
C ALA A 214 12.31 4.22 -15.92
N ALA A 215 11.05 4.57 -15.69
CA ALA A 215 10.02 4.64 -16.73
C ALA A 215 10.41 5.62 -17.85
N ARG A 216 10.88 6.82 -17.50
CA ARG A 216 11.35 7.82 -18.48
C ARG A 216 12.59 7.34 -19.23
N ALA A 217 13.56 6.75 -18.52
CA ALA A 217 14.78 6.23 -19.13
C ALA A 217 14.50 5.06 -20.08
N TRP A 218 13.56 4.20 -19.72
CA TRP A 218 13.09 3.11 -20.58
C TRP A 218 12.34 3.64 -21.80
N ALA A 219 11.39 4.57 -21.63
CA ALA A 219 10.62 5.16 -22.72
C ALA A 219 11.48 5.94 -23.73
N ALA A 220 12.65 6.45 -23.32
CA ALA A 220 13.62 7.06 -24.22
C ALA A 220 14.35 6.04 -25.13
N ARG A 221 14.31 4.75 -24.78
CA ARG A 221 15.04 3.66 -25.45
C ARG A 221 14.14 2.72 -26.25
N VAL A 222 12.83 2.76 -26.02
CA VAL A 222 11.86 1.89 -26.70
C VAL A 222 10.81 2.71 -27.44
N SER A 223 10.31 2.15 -28.54
CA SER A 223 9.20 2.72 -29.29
C SER A 223 7.89 2.05 -28.92
N ARG A 224 6.76 2.70 -29.21
CA ARG A 224 5.44 2.07 -29.10
C ARG A 224 5.42 0.78 -29.93
N ARG A 225 4.94 -0.30 -29.31
CA ARG A 225 4.87 -1.63 -29.93
C ARG A 225 3.42 -1.92 -30.28
N SER A 226 3.18 -2.33 -31.52
CA SER A 226 1.88 -2.81 -31.96
C SER A 226 1.87 -4.33 -31.92
N MET A 227 0.76 -4.89 -31.45
CA MET A 227 0.57 -6.32 -31.28
C MET A 227 -0.71 -6.72 -32.02
N PRO A 228 -0.67 -7.76 -32.87
CA PRO A 228 -1.89 -8.32 -33.44
C PRO A 228 -2.83 -8.78 -32.32
N THR A 229 -4.10 -8.42 -32.43
CA THR A 229 -5.15 -8.81 -31.49
C THR A 229 -5.17 -10.34 -31.33
N GLY A 230 -5.15 -10.82 -30.08
CA GLY A 230 -5.19 -12.26 -29.78
C GLY A 230 -3.83 -12.93 -29.66
N THR A 231 -2.71 -12.22 -29.89
CA THR A 231 -1.35 -12.78 -29.71
C THR A 231 -1.12 -13.27 -28.28
N LEU A 232 -1.56 -12.50 -27.27
CA LEU A 232 -1.46 -12.90 -25.86
C LEU A 232 -2.18 -14.22 -25.60
N TYR A 233 -3.39 -14.39 -26.14
CA TYR A 233 -4.17 -15.61 -25.99
C TYR A 233 -3.48 -16.81 -26.65
N THR A 234 -3.02 -16.66 -27.89
CA THR A 234 -2.35 -17.74 -28.64
C THR A 234 -1.10 -18.23 -27.91
N LEU A 235 -0.26 -17.30 -27.43
CA LEU A 235 0.94 -17.61 -26.65
C LEU A 235 0.62 -18.32 -25.34
N LEU A 236 -0.40 -17.83 -24.63
CA LEU A 236 -0.83 -18.42 -23.36
C LEU A 236 -1.36 -19.85 -23.53
N LYS A 237 -2.06 -20.14 -24.63
CA LYS A 237 -2.49 -21.51 -24.99
C LYS A 237 -1.33 -22.39 -25.44
N GLU A 238 -0.36 -21.85 -26.17
CA GLU A 238 0.87 -22.57 -26.53
C GLU A 238 1.65 -22.96 -25.26
N PHE A 239 1.80 -22.05 -24.30
CA PHE A 239 2.47 -22.31 -23.04
C PHE A 239 1.72 -23.30 -22.14
N GLU A 240 0.39 -23.27 -22.13
CA GLU A 240 -0.42 -24.28 -21.46
C GLU A 240 -0.18 -25.67 -22.05
N SER A 241 -0.17 -25.79 -23.40
CA SER A 241 0.06 -27.07 -24.08
C SER A 241 1.44 -27.68 -23.78
N ARG A 242 2.43 -26.83 -23.48
CA ARG A 242 3.80 -27.21 -23.10
C ARG A 242 4.00 -27.35 -21.59
N GLY A 243 2.98 -27.10 -20.77
CA GLY A 243 3.06 -27.13 -19.32
C GLY A 243 3.86 -25.99 -18.69
N ALA A 244 4.22 -24.95 -19.46
CA ALA A 244 4.94 -23.78 -18.98
C ALA A 244 4.04 -22.82 -18.19
N VAL A 245 2.74 -22.80 -18.50
CA VAL A 245 1.73 -21.98 -17.83
C VAL A 245 0.54 -22.87 -17.44
N ARG A 246 -0.15 -22.49 -16.36
CA ARG A 246 -1.38 -23.11 -15.91
C ARG A 246 -2.46 -22.06 -15.65
N PHE A 247 -3.68 -22.40 -16.01
CA PHE A 247 -4.86 -21.63 -15.64
C PHE A 247 -5.55 -22.24 -14.44
N PHE A 248 -6.08 -21.39 -13.57
CA PHE A 248 -6.86 -21.79 -12.42
C PHE A 248 -7.77 -20.64 -12.00
N ASP A 249 -8.78 -20.93 -11.20
CA ASP A 249 -9.61 -19.91 -10.57
C ASP A 249 -9.21 -19.76 -9.10
N GLN A 250 -9.18 -18.51 -8.63
CA GLN A 250 -8.96 -18.20 -7.21
C GLN A 250 -10.07 -17.24 -6.75
N GLY A 251 -11.05 -17.79 -6.03
CA GLY A 251 -12.23 -17.04 -5.63
C GLY A 251 -12.96 -16.48 -6.86
N ALA A 252 -13.18 -15.16 -6.90
CA ALA A 252 -13.83 -14.43 -7.98
C ALA A 252 -13.02 -14.34 -9.29
N SER A 253 -11.71 -14.59 -9.24
CA SER A 253 -10.77 -14.16 -10.29
C SER A 253 -10.21 -15.32 -11.12
N ALA A 254 -10.14 -15.11 -12.43
CA ALA A 254 -9.43 -15.99 -13.35
C ALA A 254 -7.93 -15.72 -13.29
N MET A 255 -7.15 -16.76 -12.96
CA MET A 255 -5.72 -16.68 -12.74
C MET A 255 -4.93 -17.32 -13.88
N VAL A 256 -3.67 -16.91 -13.96
CA VAL A 256 -2.63 -17.51 -14.79
C VAL A 256 -1.36 -17.59 -13.96
N GLY A 257 -0.67 -18.73 -13.98
CA GLY A 257 0.57 -18.91 -13.25
C GLY A 257 1.55 -19.82 -13.96
N LEU A 258 2.78 -19.87 -13.46
CA LEU A 258 3.80 -20.77 -13.99
C LEU A 258 3.43 -22.22 -13.70
N GLY A 259 3.62 -23.07 -14.70
CA GLY A 259 3.54 -24.52 -14.60
C GLY A 259 4.91 -25.15 -14.33
N SER A 260 4.95 -26.48 -14.20
CA SER A 260 6.19 -27.23 -13.95
C SER A 260 7.17 -27.21 -15.12
N GLY A 261 6.70 -26.91 -16.34
CA GLY A 261 7.53 -26.76 -17.53
C GLY A 261 8.03 -25.33 -17.77
N ALA A 262 7.82 -24.41 -16.82
CA ALA A 262 8.31 -23.05 -16.94
C ALA A 262 9.85 -23.02 -16.84
N PRO A 263 10.52 -22.15 -17.62
CA PRO A 263 11.96 -21.94 -17.46
C PRO A 263 12.28 -21.40 -16.06
N SER A 264 13.49 -21.68 -15.58
CA SER A 264 13.94 -21.13 -14.31
C SER A 264 14.13 -19.62 -14.44
N ARG A 265 14.16 -18.91 -13.30
CA ARG A 265 14.38 -17.45 -13.31
C ARG A 265 15.72 -17.07 -13.94
N GLU A 266 16.73 -17.94 -13.84
CA GLU A 266 18.07 -17.71 -14.39
C GLU A 266 18.11 -17.80 -15.92
N ASP A 267 17.14 -18.50 -16.53
CA ASP A 267 17.01 -18.65 -17.98
C ASP A 267 16.30 -17.46 -18.64
N LEU A 268 15.66 -16.59 -17.84
CA LEU A 268 14.96 -15.41 -18.33
C LEU A 268 15.96 -14.30 -18.61
N ASP A 269 15.84 -13.66 -19.77
CA ASP A 269 16.72 -12.55 -20.11
C ASP A 269 16.43 -11.33 -19.22
N SER A 270 17.51 -10.59 -18.91
CA SER A 270 17.46 -9.46 -17.99
C SER A 270 16.62 -8.30 -18.51
N TRP A 271 16.46 -8.15 -19.82
CA TRP A 271 15.67 -7.08 -20.43
C TRP A 271 14.17 -7.34 -20.25
N SER A 272 13.67 -8.51 -20.63
CA SER A 272 12.28 -8.90 -20.40
C SER A 272 11.95 -8.94 -18.91
N HIS A 273 12.89 -9.35 -18.05
CA HIS A 273 12.73 -9.26 -16.60
C HIS A 273 12.55 -7.83 -16.11
N PHE A 274 13.41 -6.90 -16.55
CA PHE A 274 13.29 -5.48 -16.21
C PHE A 274 11.96 -4.89 -16.69
N GLU A 275 11.59 -5.10 -17.96
CA GLU A 275 10.33 -4.57 -18.51
C GLU A 275 9.11 -5.12 -17.78
N ALA A 276 9.12 -6.40 -17.40
CA ALA A 276 8.05 -7.03 -16.65
C ALA A 276 7.91 -6.42 -15.25
N VAL A 277 9.01 -6.28 -14.51
CA VAL A 277 8.99 -5.66 -13.16
C VAL A 277 8.54 -4.20 -13.24
N LEU A 278 9.04 -3.43 -14.22
CA LEU A 278 8.67 -2.04 -14.42
C LEU A 278 7.15 -1.90 -14.67
N ALA A 279 6.60 -2.64 -15.63
CA ALA A 279 5.17 -2.57 -15.96
C ALA A 279 4.28 -3.01 -14.79
N LEU A 280 4.67 -4.07 -14.08
CA LEU A 280 3.93 -4.55 -12.92
C LEU A 280 4.00 -3.58 -11.73
N ARG A 281 5.14 -2.92 -11.49
CA ARG A 281 5.25 -1.92 -10.42
C ARG A 281 4.41 -0.69 -10.72
N VAL A 282 4.37 -0.24 -11.98
CA VAL A 282 3.47 0.83 -12.42
C VAL A 282 2.01 0.41 -12.20
N LEU A 283 1.63 -0.79 -12.66
CA LEU A 283 0.27 -1.31 -12.46
C LEU A 283 -0.12 -1.42 -10.98
N ALA A 284 0.80 -1.85 -10.12
CA ALA A 284 0.55 -2.00 -8.69
C ALA A 284 0.36 -0.66 -7.96
N GLY A 285 0.91 0.43 -8.49
CA GLY A 285 0.76 1.79 -7.96
C GLY A 285 -0.44 2.56 -8.50
N LEU A 286 -1.27 1.94 -9.37
CA LEU A 286 -2.44 2.60 -9.94
C LEU A 286 -3.65 2.58 -9.01
N PRO A 287 -4.42 3.69 -8.94
CA PRO A 287 -5.72 3.68 -8.27
C PRO A 287 -6.71 2.78 -9.02
N ALA A 288 -7.71 2.25 -8.30
CA ALA A 288 -8.69 1.32 -8.86
C ALA A 288 -9.44 1.87 -10.10
N PHE A 289 -9.66 3.18 -10.16
CA PHE A 289 -10.29 3.84 -11.31
C PHE A 289 -9.43 3.73 -12.58
N ASP A 290 -8.13 4.00 -12.49
CA ASP A 290 -7.22 3.92 -13.63
C ASP A 290 -7.04 2.47 -14.11
N ILE A 291 -7.08 1.50 -13.18
CA ILE A 291 -7.08 0.08 -13.54
C ILE A 291 -8.33 -0.27 -14.36
N ALA A 292 -9.51 0.24 -13.99
CA ALA A 292 -10.74 0.00 -14.74
C ALA A 292 -10.72 0.63 -16.13
N ASP A 293 -10.16 1.84 -16.28
CA ASP A 293 -9.94 2.48 -17.59
C ASP A 293 -8.99 1.66 -18.46
N LEU A 294 -7.86 1.22 -17.90
CA LEU A 294 -6.91 0.35 -18.60
C LEU A 294 -7.57 -0.96 -19.04
N GLN A 295 -8.38 -1.59 -18.19
CA GLN A 295 -9.12 -2.81 -18.54
C GLN A 295 -10.12 -2.57 -19.68
N GLY A 296 -10.77 -1.40 -19.72
CA GLY A 296 -11.66 -1.00 -20.80
C GLY A 296 -10.94 -0.83 -22.15
N ARG A 297 -9.65 -0.44 -22.11
CA ARG A 297 -8.80 -0.26 -23.28
C ARG A 297 -8.20 -1.57 -23.83
N VAL A 298 -8.23 -2.65 -23.06
CA VAL A 298 -7.82 -3.98 -23.53
C VAL A 298 -8.74 -4.43 -24.68
N ALA A 299 -8.16 -5.00 -25.73
CA ALA A 299 -8.88 -5.41 -26.92
C ALA A 299 -10.00 -6.41 -26.59
N GLU A 300 -11.10 -6.37 -27.34
CA GLU A 300 -12.28 -7.21 -27.07
C GLU A 300 -11.99 -8.72 -27.09
N ALA A 301 -11.12 -9.16 -28.00
CA ALA A 301 -10.67 -10.55 -28.06
C ALA A 301 -9.87 -10.97 -26.81
N GLU A 302 -9.12 -10.05 -26.20
CA GLU A 302 -8.40 -10.30 -24.95
C GLU A 302 -9.36 -10.25 -23.76
N ARG A 303 -10.38 -9.38 -23.80
CA ARG A 303 -11.49 -9.34 -22.81
C ARG A 303 -12.27 -10.64 -22.72
N ALA A 304 -12.55 -11.29 -23.84
CA ALA A 304 -13.22 -12.60 -23.85
C ALA A 304 -12.43 -13.65 -23.03
N PHE A 305 -11.10 -13.66 -23.13
CA PHE A 305 -10.22 -14.59 -22.41
C PHE A 305 -9.98 -14.23 -20.92
N MET A 306 -10.24 -12.97 -20.56
CA MET A 306 -10.19 -12.50 -19.16
C MET A 306 -11.40 -12.96 -18.33
N SER A 307 -12.44 -13.52 -18.98
CA SER A 307 -13.65 -14.04 -18.32
C SER A 307 -13.49 -15.50 -17.86
N ARG A 308 -14.23 -15.86 -16.80
CA ARG A 308 -14.25 -17.24 -16.25
C ARG A 308 -14.76 -18.24 -17.30
N GLY A 309 -14.24 -19.46 -17.26
CA GLY A 309 -14.79 -20.59 -18.03
C GLY A 309 -14.31 -20.72 -19.49
N VAL A 310 -13.30 -19.93 -19.90
CA VAL A 310 -12.67 -20.05 -21.24
C VAL A 310 -11.32 -20.79 -21.17
N ALA A 311 -11.15 -21.66 -20.16
CA ALA A 311 -10.02 -22.58 -20.09
C ALA A 311 -10.27 -23.78 -21.01
#